data_AF-A0A1Q3EED8-F1
#
_entry.id   AF-A0A1Q3EED8-F1
#
_cell.length_a   1.000
_cell.length_b   1.000
_cell.length_c   1.000
_cell.angle_alpha   90.00
_cell.angle_beta   90.00
_cell.angle_gamma   90.00
#
_symmetry.space_group_name_H-M   'P 1'
#
loop_
_entity.id
_entity.type
_entity.pdbx_description
1 polymer ?
#
loop_
_entity_poly.entity_id
_entity_poly.type
_entity_poly.pdbx_seq_one_letter_code
_entity_poly.pdbx_strand_id
1 'polypeptide(L)'
;MGTRGFYVYRYKGFYYVFFNQYDSYPEGLGVQVANEIPSDPTEFESYVASTKKYLLRLFSESKERDEGSDPEITKTPPQNDIFIEWMYEIDLDNYIFHVDGEPLFDIRNMPRIDDFASYIGTNSYGCRSFNVNTPEEHRYKLPPSLPVAPEIHDIYEGLHPACTSTHEVLHVPPELRGIEEIRFKFMQVLIASSMRTLYNSIGLGINAVLSDKVSDNVVTRLRVIVDTLSGPLVFSNSIASVDQKSLDTSPFQWVVKDVLCILAVPRLDEDLLVQAAIVHLMQHIENHFQIEVHAVGTMFHAAIMSLYHVSIVRLKTNDKERHAYNFFSSTTSSLRIAASAMANLCDVCISFPFRTLFAGTGRKTQNWLNHLCLIKL
;
A
#
# COMPACT_ATOMS: atom_id res chain seq x y z
N MET A 1 -26.19 -17.80 -19.74
CA MET A 1 -25.50 -18.01 -18.46
C MET A 1 -25.38 -16.63 -17.86
N GLY A 2 -25.96 -16.39 -16.68
CA GLY A 2 -25.85 -15.07 -16.03
C GLY A 2 -24.60 -15.01 -15.15
N THR A 3 -24.08 -13.80 -14.96
CA THR A 3 -22.96 -13.56 -14.05
C THR A 3 -23.42 -13.49 -12.60
N ARG A 4 -22.61 -14.02 -11.70
CA ARG A 4 -22.89 -14.10 -10.25
C ARG A 4 -22.01 -13.15 -9.48
N GLY A 5 -22.48 -12.74 -8.31
CA GLY A 5 -21.72 -11.79 -7.50
C GLY A 5 -22.28 -11.58 -6.11
N PHE A 6 -21.54 -10.80 -5.33
CA PHE A 6 -21.95 -10.36 -4.00
C PHE A 6 -22.33 -8.88 -3.99
N TYR A 7 -23.38 -8.58 -3.24
CA TYR A 7 -23.62 -7.25 -2.71
C TYR A 7 -23.28 -7.28 -1.22
N VAL A 8 -22.44 -6.35 -0.76
CA VAL A 8 -21.89 -6.34 0.58
C VAL A 8 -22.09 -4.98 1.24
N TYR A 9 -22.51 -4.98 2.50
CA TYR A 9 -22.37 -3.83 3.37
C TYR A 9 -21.28 -4.10 4.40
N ARG A 10 -20.42 -3.13 4.69
CA ARG A 10 -19.46 -3.17 5.79
C ARG A 10 -19.80 -2.11 6.84
N TYR A 11 -19.98 -2.56 8.10
CA TYR A 11 -20.26 -1.67 9.23
C TYR A 11 -19.81 -2.29 10.56
N LYS A 12 -19.13 -1.51 11.39
CA LYS A 12 -18.47 -1.91 12.65
C LYS A 12 -17.55 -3.12 12.51
N GLY A 13 -16.86 -3.22 11.37
CA GLY A 13 -15.98 -4.37 11.06
C GLY A 13 -16.70 -5.71 10.85
N PHE A 14 -18.00 -5.70 10.58
CA PHE A 14 -18.75 -6.84 10.07
C PHE A 14 -19.14 -6.62 8.61
N TYR A 15 -19.07 -7.68 7.82
CA TYR A 15 -19.55 -7.75 6.44
C TYR A 15 -20.92 -8.44 6.45
N TYR A 16 -21.88 -7.86 5.74
CA TYR A 16 -23.22 -8.38 5.54
C TYR A 16 -23.33 -8.70 4.05
N VAL A 17 -23.28 -9.99 3.71
CA VAL A 17 -23.05 -10.49 2.36
C VAL A 17 -24.36 -11.07 1.81
N PHE A 18 -24.84 -10.46 0.73
CA PHE A 18 -26.04 -10.85 0.00
C PHE A 18 -25.62 -11.49 -1.34
N PHE A 19 -26.16 -12.65 -1.68
CA PHE A 19 -25.80 -13.36 -2.90
C PHE A 19 -26.72 -12.97 -4.07
N ASN A 20 -26.11 -12.58 -5.19
CA ASN A 20 -26.84 -12.33 -6.44
C ASN A 20 -26.48 -13.36 -7.53
N GLN A 21 -27.51 -13.99 -8.10
CA GLN A 21 -27.36 -15.12 -9.01
C GLN A 21 -27.16 -14.73 -10.49
N TYR A 22 -27.62 -13.54 -10.91
CA TYR A 22 -27.68 -13.13 -12.31
C TYR A 22 -27.31 -11.66 -12.50
N ASP A 23 -26.71 -11.34 -13.65
CA ASP A 23 -26.43 -9.98 -14.12
C ASP A 23 -25.57 -9.13 -13.16
N SER A 24 -24.66 -9.78 -12.43
CA SER A 24 -23.72 -9.12 -11.50
C SER A 24 -22.63 -8.25 -12.14
N TYR A 25 -22.65 -8.04 -13.46
CA TYR A 25 -21.69 -7.14 -14.13
C TYR A 25 -21.94 -5.65 -13.78
N PRO A 26 -21.00 -4.73 -14.04
CA PRO A 26 -21.08 -3.33 -13.61
C PRO A 26 -22.34 -2.61 -14.08
N GLU A 27 -22.78 -2.85 -15.31
CA GLU A 27 -23.97 -2.29 -15.93
C GLU A 27 -25.29 -2.89 -15.38
N GLY A 28 -25.21 -3.94 -14.55
CA GLY A 28 -26.33 -4.61 -13.90
C GLY A 28 -26.31 -4.35 -12.38
N LEU A 29 -25.89 -5.34 -11.59
CA LEU A 29 -25.82 -5.21 -10.13
C LEU A 29 -24.98 -4.01 -9.67
N GLY A 30 -23.87 -3.70 -10.36
CA GLY A 30 -23.01 -2.57 -9.97
C GLY A 30 -23.76 -1.23 -10.02
N VAL A 31 -24.46 -0.98 -11.13
CA VAL A 31 -25.37 0.15 -11.33
C VAL A 31 -26.52 0.13 -10.33
N GLN A 32 -27.13 -1.03 -10.07
CA GLN A 32 -28.20 -1.15 -9.08
C GLN A 32 -27.75 -0.70 -7.69
N VAL A 33 -26.61 -1.22 -7.22
CA VAL A 33 -26.03 -0.92 -5.90
C VAL A 33 -25.55 0.53 -5.83
N ALA A 34 -24.94 1.06 -6.89
CA ALA A 34 -24.55 2.47 -6.95
C ALA A 34 -25.76 3.42 -6.89
N ASN A 35 -26.89 3.05 -7.50
CA ASN A 35 -28.15 3.81 -7.49
C ASN A 35 -28.88 3.76 -6.12
N GLU A 36 -28.51 2.87 -5.20
CA GLU A 36 -29.04 2.91 -3.82
C GLU A 36 -28.47 4.09 -3.00
N ILE A 37 -27.37 4.71 -3.44
CA ILE A 37 -26.65 5.77 -2.72
C ILE A 37 -27.12 7.15 -3.22
N PRO A 38 -27.82 7.97 -2.39
CA PRO A 38 -28.30 9.27 -2.82
C PRO A 38 -27.16 10.26 -3.09
N SER A 39 -27.30 11.06 -4.15
CA SER A 39 -26.34 12.14 -4.48
C SER A 39 -26.61 13.45 -3.73
N ASP A 40 -27.81 13.66 -3.18
CA ASP A 40 -28.09 14.82 -2.32
C ASP A 40 -27.49 14.60 -0.91
N PRO A 41 -26.71 15.54 -0.36
CA PRO A 41 -26.09 15.36 0.96
C PRO A 41 -27.07 15.12 2.13
N THR A 42 -28.29 15.65 2.07
CA THR A 42 -29.30 15.50 3.12
C THR A 42 -29.98 14.14 3.06
N GLU A 43 -30.29 13.68 1.84
CA GLU A 43 -30.77 12.33 1.60
C GLU A 43 -29.70 11.28 1.90
N PHE A 44 -28.44 11.57 1.57
CA PHE A 44 -27.28 10.71 1.86
C PHE A 44 -27.09 10.44 3.36
N GLU A 45 -27.09 11.48 4.20
CA GLU A 45 -26.99 11.31 5.66
C GLU A 45 -28.18 10.52 6.22
N SER A 46 -29.37 10.74 5.67
CA SER A 46 -30.58 9.99 6.03
C SER A 46 -30.47 8.51 5.63
N TYR A 47 -29.98 8.22 4.42
CA TYR A 47 -29.68 6.89 3.92
C TYR A 47 -28.67 6.20 4.85
N VAL A 48 -27.49 6.78 5.07
CA VAL A 48 -26.43 6.23 5.94
C VAL A 48 -26.96 5.91 7.34
N ALA A 49 -27.72 6.82 7.96
CA ALA A 49 -28.30 6.59 9.28
C ALA A 49 -29.34 5.44 9.29
N SER A 50 -30.18 5.36 8.25
CA SER A 50 -31.20 4.31 8.11
C SER A 50 -30.57 2.93 7.86
N THR A 51 -29.56 2.86 7.00
CA THR A 51 -28.83 1.63 6.65
C THR A 51 -28.03 1.13 7.85
N LYS A 52 -27.29 2.01 8.56
CA LYS A 52 -26.61 1.64 9.82
C LYS A 52 -27.58 1.06 10.86
N LYS A 53 -28.81 1.58 10.95
CA LYS A 53 -29.86 1.05 11.83
C LYS A 53 -30.39 -0.32 11.36
N TYR A 54 -30.58 -0.51 10.05
CA TYR A 54 -31.00 -1.77 9.45
C TYR A 54 -29.98 -2.89 9.68
N LEU A 55 -28.68 -2.63 9.43
CA LEU A 55 -27.60 -3.59 9.65
C LEU A 55 -27.48 -4.01 11.13
N LEU A 56 -27.61 -3.08 12.09
CA LEU A 56 -27.63 -3.42 13.52
C LEU A 56 -28.82 -4.31 13.92
N ARG A 57 -29.96 -4.14 13.24
CA ARG A 57 -31.13 -5.01 13.43
C ARG A 57 -30.84 -6.41 12.89
N LEU A 58 -30.31 -6.53 11.67
CA LEU A 58 -29.90 -7.82 11.10
C LEU A 58 -28.88 -8.55 12.00
N PHE A 59 -27.89 -7.83 12.53
CA PHE A 59 -26.90 -8.39 13.47
C PHE A 59 -27.49 -8.88 14.79
N SER A 60 -28.63 -8.31 15.21
CA SER A 60 -29.33 -8.75 16.41
C SER A 60 -30.19 -9.98 16.12
N GLU A 61 -30.87 -10.01 14.97
CA GLU A 61 -31.68 -11.15 14.52
C GLU A 61 -30.84 -12.37 14.14
N SER A 62 -29.63 -12.20 13.60
CA SER A 62 -28.79 -13.32 13.14
C SER A 62 -28.34 -14.26 14.25
N LYS A 63 -28.33 -13.81 15.51
CA LYS A 63 -28.07 -14.67 16.68
C LYS A 63 -29.13 -15.75 16.91
N GLU A 64 -30.29 -15.63 16.25
CA GLU A 64 -31.43 -16.53 16.34
C GLU A 64 -31.66 -17.31 15.03
N ARG A 65 -30.83 -17.11 14.00
CA ARG A 65 -30.94 -17.76 12.68
C ARG A 65 -29.98 -18.94 12.55
N ASP A 66 -30.36 -19.92 11.74
CA ASP A 66 -29.50 -21.03 11.34
C ASP A 66 -28.37 -20.56 10.41
N GLU A 67 -27.24 -21.27 10.42
CA GLU A 67 -26.13 -21.05 9.49
C GLU A 67 -26.59 -21.20 8.03
N GLY A 68 -26.20 -20.25 7.17
CA GLY A 68 -26.56 -20.24 5.75
C GLY A 68 -27.80 -19.40 5.39
N SER A 69 -28.37 -18.62 6.31
CA SER A 69 -29.41 -17.63 5.97
C SER A 69 -28.82 -16.35 5.33
N ASP A 70 -29.49 -15.81 4.32
CA ASP A 70 -29.14 -14.52 3.69
C ASP A 70 -29.63 -13.31 4.54
N PRO A 71 -28.81 -12.28 4.81
CA PRO A 71 -27.39 -12.19 4.49
C PRO A 71 -26.50 -12.99 5.43
N GLU A 72 -25.40 -13.51 4.89
CA GLU A 72 -24.31 -14.04 5.71
C GLU A 72 -23.65 -12.87 6.46
N ILE A 73 -23.44 -13.01 7.77
CA ILE A 73 -22.80 -11.98 8.60
C ILE A 73 -21.48 -12.52 9.13
N THR A 74 -20.38 -11.95 8.66
CA THR A 74 -19.03 -12.43 8.97
C THR A 74 -18.08 -11.28 9.34
N LYS A 75 -16.95 -11.61 9.98
CA LYS A 75 -15.83 -10.68 10.23
C LYS A 75 -14.73 -10.79 9.17
N THR A 76 -14.71 -11.88 8.43
CA THR A 76 -13.76 -12.11 7.35
C THR A 76 -14.30 -11.42 6.09
N PRO A 77 -13.49 -10.65 5.34
CA PRO A 77 -13.94 -10.11 4.07
C PRO A 77 -14.39 -11.25 3.13
N PRO A 78 -15.54 -11.14 2.47
CA PRO A 78 -15.94 -12.08 1.41
C PRO A 78 -14.88 -12.14 0.30
N GLN A 79 -14.80 -13.26 -0.40
CA GLN A 79 -13.83 -13.48 -1.47
C GLN A 79 -14.53 -13.91 -2.77
N ASN A 80 -14.04 -13.38 -3.89
CA ASN A 80 -14.39 -13.90 -5.21
C ASN A 80 -13.82 -15.32 -5.35
N ASP A 81 -14.63 -16.25 -5.84
CA ASP A 81 -14.25 -17.64 -6.10
C ASP A 81 -14.53 -18.00 -7.57
N ILE A 82 -14.49 -19.30 -7.93
CA ILE A 82 -14.78 -19.75 -9.31
C ILE A 82 -16.24 -19.55 -9.75
N PHE A 83 -17.12 -19.10 -8.85
CA PHE A 83 -18.54 -18.88 -9.04
C PHE A 83 -18.98 -17.44 -8.72
N ILE A 84 -18.09 -16.56 -8.25
CA ILE A 84 -18.37 -15.16 -7.88
C ILE A 84 -17.44 -14.28 -8.71
N GLU A 85 -18.00 -13.63 -9.73
CA GLU A 85 -17.24 -12.90 -10.74
C GLU A 85 -17.10 -11.40 -10.42
N TRP A 86 -18.00 -10.89 -9.57
CA TRP A 86 -18.10 -9.48 -9.17
C TRP A 86 -18.54 -9.34 -7.73
N MET A 87 -17.98 -8.35 -7.03
CA MET A 87 -18.39 -7.98 -5.68
C MET A 87 -18.46 -6.46 -5.53
N TYR A 88 -19.56 -5.95 -4.98
CA TYR A 88 -19.76 -4.52 -4.70
C TYR A 88 -19.94 -4.33 -3.19
N GLU A 89 -19.07 -3.55 -2.56
CA GLU A 89 -19.11 -3.31 -1.11
C GLU A 89 -19.30 -1.83 -0.79
N ILE A 90 -20.34 -1.52 0.01
CA ILE A 90 -20.56 -0.21 0.61
C ILE A 90 -19.99 -0.23 2.04
N ASP A 91 -18.83 0.39 2.22
CA ASP A 91 -18.20 0.59 3.53
C ASP A 91 -18.74 1.87 4.18
N LEU A 92 -19.58 1.66 5.21
CA LEU A 92 -20.23 2.70 5.99
C LEU A 92 -19.41 3.15 7.21
N ASP A 93 -18.29 2.46 7.51
CA ASP A 93 -17.32 2.90 8.52
C ASP A 93 -16.41 3.99 7.94
N ASN A 94 -15.96 3.82 6.68
CA ASN A 94 -14.98 4.70 6.03
C ASN A 94 -15.54 5.56 4.87
N TYR A 95 -16.80 5.36 4.47
CA TYR A 95 -17.46 6.01 3.32
C TYR A 95 -16.83 5.66 1.96
N ILE A 96 -16.68 4.35 1.70
CA ILE A 96 -15.96 3.84 0.51
C ILE A 96 -16.83 2.84 -0.26
N PHE A 97 -16.85 2.98 -1.59
CA PHE A 97 -17.39 1.99 -2.51
C PHE A 97 -16.25 1.14 -3.05
N HIS A 98 -16.24 -0.16 -2.72
CA HIS A 98 -15.27 -1.09 -3.27
C HIS A 98 -15.86 -1.91 -4.42
N VAL A 99 -15.01 -2.27 -5.39
CA VAL A 99 -15.32 -3.22 -6.46
C VAL A 99 -14.27 -4.32 -6.43
N ASP A 100 -14.71 -5.56 -6.27
CA ASP A 100 -13.86 -6.74 -6.01
C ASP A 100 -12.85 -6.54 -4.86
N GLY A 101 -13.24 -5.76 -3.84
CA GLY A 101 -12.42 -5.46 -2.67
C GLY A 101 -11.38 -4.35 -2.84
N GLU A 102 -11.28 -3.74 -4.02
CA GLU A 102 -10.45 -2.55 -4.27
C GLU A 102 -11.29 -1.28 -4.05
N PRO A 103 -10.79 -0.24 -3.34
CA PRO A 103 -11.52 1.00 -3.15
C PRO A 103 -11.56 1.82 -4.44
N LEU A 104 -12.76 2.06 -4.97
CA LEU A 104 -12.95 2.91 -6.13
C LEU A 104 -13.56 4.24 -5.72
N PHE A 105 -14.82 4.31 -5.27
CA PHE A 105 -15.50 5.60 -5.15
C PHE A 105 -15.65 6.07 -3.70
N ASP A 106 -15.65 7.39 -3.48
CA ASP A 106 -16.15 7.97 -2.24
C ASP A 106 -17.67 7.97 -2.31
N ILE A 107 -18.37 7.30 -1.39
CA ILE A 107 -19.84 7.20 -1.48
C ILE A 107 -20.54 8.55 -1.28
N ARG A 108 -19.85 9.56 -0.76
CA ARG A 108 -20.36 10.94 -0.64
C ARG A 108 -20.33 11.70 -1.97
N ASN A 109 -19.64 11.18 -2.98
CA ASN A 109 -19.56 11.76 -4.32
C ASN A 109 -19.51 10.68 -5.40
N MET A 110 -20.47 9.75 -5.36
CA MET A 110 -20.63 8.70 -6.37
C MET A 110 -20.73 9.29 -7.78
N PRO A 111 -20.17 8.62 -8.81
CA PRO A 111 -20.40 9.00 -10.19
C PRO A 111 -21.87 8.79 -10.59
N ARG A 112 -22.29 9.47 -11.66
CA ARG A 112 -23.60 9.21 -12.26
C ARG A 112 -23.69 7.78 -12.76
N ILE A 113 -24.90 7.23 -12.70
CA ILE A 113 -25.21 5.83 -13.03
C ILE A 113 -24.78 5.48 -14.46
N ASP A 114 -25.05 6.36 -15.42
CA ASP A 114 -24.67 6.19 -16.84
C ASP A 114 -23.14 6.12 -17.04
N ASP A 115 -22.37 6.75 -16.14
CA ASP A 115 -20.90 6.82 -16.21
C ASP A 115 -20.21 5.75 -15.33
N PHE A 116 -20.86 5.27 -14.27
CA PHE A 116 -20.31 4.40 -13.21
C PHE A 116 -19.55 3.20 -13.78
N ALA A 117 -20.18 2.42 -14.66
CA ALA A 117 -19.56 1.23 -15.25
C ALA A 117 -18.32 1.59 -16.10
N SER A 118 -18.35 2.71 -16.81
CA SER A 118 -17.23 3.18 -17.64
C SER A 118 -16.01 3.61 -16.81
N TYR A 119 -16.22 4.02 -15.56
CA TYR A 119 -15.18 4.43 -14.62
C TYR A 119 -14.49 3.28 -13.89
N ILE A 120 -15.01 2.04 -14.01
CA ILE A 120 -14.36 0.83 -13.52
C ILE A 120 -13.41 0.32 -14.60
N GLY A 121 -12.14 0.20 -14.25
CA GLY A 121 -11.07 -0.30 -15.10
C GLY A 121 -10.23 -1.38 -14.43
N THR A 122 -9.05 -1.62 -14.99
CA THR A 122 -8.02 -2.46 -14.37
C THR A 122 -6.66 -1.80 -14.47
N ASN A 123 -5.84 -1.97 -13.43
CA ASN A 123 -4.46 -1.51 -13.42
C ASN A 123 -3.52 -2.46 -14.20
N SER A 124 -2.23 -2.12 -14.30
CA SER A 124 -1.22 -2.92 -14.99
C SER A 124 -0.99 -4.33 -14.40
N TYR A 125 -1.48 -4.60 -13.20
CA TYR A 125 -1.42 -5.92 -12.54
C TYR A 125 -2.71 -6.75 -12.75
N GLY A 126 -3.76 -6.14 -13.32
CA GLY A 126 -5.06 -6.77 -13.55
C GLY A 126 -6.04 -6.66 -12.38
N CYS A 127 -5.70 -5.95 -11.30
CA CYS A 127 -6.64 -5.63 -10.22
C CYS A 127 -7.62 -4.55 -10.68
N ARG A 128 -8.81 -4.48 -10.07
CA ARG A 128 -9.73 -3.35 -10.29
C ARG A 128 -9.08 -2.03 -9.94
N SER A 129 -9.41 -1.00 -10.71
CA SER A 129 -8.97 0.36 -10.47
C SER A 129 -9.92 1.34 -11.15
N PHE A 130 -9.63 2.62 -11.00
CA PHE A 130 -10.15 3.65 -11.90
C PHE A 130 -9.82 3.36 -13.36
N ASN A 131 -10.76 3.69 -14.24
CA ASN A 131 -10.44 4.03 -15.62
C ASN A 131 -9.59 5.32 -15.64
N VAL A 132 -8.71 5.48 -16.64
CA VAL A 132 -7.91 6.70 -16.81
C VAL A 132 -8.79 7.95 -16.97
N ASN A 133 -10.00 7.79 -17.50
CA ASN A 133 -10.97 8.85 -17.73
C ASN A 133 -11.81 9.23 -16.50
N THR A 134 -11.74 8.49 -15.40
CA THR A 134 -12.57 8.75 -14.20
C THR A 134 -12.22 10.12 -13.59
N PRO A 135 -13.17 11.07 -13.44
CA PRO A 135 -12.93 12.37 -12.80
C PRO A 135 -12.37 12.26 -11.39
N GLU A 136 -11.41 13.14 -11.03
CA GLU A 136 -10.71 13.09 -9.73
C GLU A 136 -11.63 13.28 -8.52
N GLU A 137 -12.77 13.95 -8.70
CA GLU A 137 -13.78 14.17 -7.67
C GLU A 137 -14.51 12.88 -7.25
N HIS A 138 -14.69 11.92 -8.16
CA HIS A 138 -15.31 10.62 -7.84
C HIS A 138 -14.30 9.60 -7.30
N ARG A 139 -13.00 9.82 -7.54
CA ARG A 139 -11.96 8.90 -7.09
C ARG A 139 -11.88 8.92 -5.57
N TYR A 140 -11.97 7.76 -4.94
CA TYR A 140 -11.60 7.59 -3.55
C TYR A 140 -10.18 8.10 -3.34
N LYS A 141 -10.03 8.97 -2.34
CA LYS A 141 -8.73 9.50 -1.90
C LYS A 141 -8.47 8.92 -0.52
N LEU A 142 -7.24 8.50 -0.28
CA LEU A 142 -6.82 8.08 1.05
C LEU A 142 -7.10 9.22 2.04
N PRO A 143 -7.57 8.92 3.27
CA PRO A 143 -7.68 9.94 4.30
C PRO A 143 -6.30 10.55 4.57
N PRO A 144 -6.22 11.81 4.99
CA PRO A 144 -4.95 12.40 5.42
C PRO A 144 -4.33 11.51 6.52
N SER A 145 -2.99 11.43 6.54
CA SER A 145 -2.31 10.65 7.57
C SER A 145 -2.60 11.19 8.98
N LEU A 146 -2.40 10.34 9.99
CA LEU A 146 -2.45 10.80 11.38
C LEU A 146 -1.31 11.81 11.60
N PRO A 147 -1.58 12.95 12.29
CA PRO A 147 -0.58 13.97 12.49
C PRO A 147 0.61 13.43 13.29
N VAL A 148 1.80 13.52 12.69
CA VAL A 148 3.07 13.19 13.35
C VAL A 148 3.34 14.20 14.46
N ALA A 149 3.78 13.72 15.62
CA ALA A 149 4.11 14.58 16.75
C ALA A 149 5.26 15.55 16.40
N PRO A 150 5.18 16.86 16.71
CA PRO A 150 6.22 17.83 16.34
C PRO A 150 7.63 17.45 16.79
N GLU A 151 7.74 16.83 17.97
CA GLU A 151 8.97 16.31 18.57
C GLU A 151 9.74 15.37 17.63
N ILE A 152 9.03 14.59 16.79
CA ILE A 152 9.64 13.67 15.82
C ILE A 152 10.34 14.44 14.69
N HIS A 153 9.80 15.59 14.28
CA HIS A 153 10.44 16.45 13.29
C HIS A 153 11.71 17.10 13.86
N ASP A 154 11.66 17.59 15.11
CA ASP A 154 12.84 18.15 15.80
C ASP A 154 13.96 17.09 15.95
N ILE A 155 13.61 15.84 16.30
CA ILE A 155 14.56 14.72 16.35
C ILE A 155 15.13 14.43 14.96
N TYR A 156 14.29 14.40 13.92
CA TYR A 156 14.70 14.11 12.55
C TYR A 156 15.68 15.16 12.00
N GLU A 157 15.41 16.46 12.18
CA GLU A 157 16.33 17.53 11.79
C GLU A 157 17.66 17.47 12.56
N GLY A 158 17.60 17.02 13.83
CA GLY A 158 18.78 16.73 14.67
C GLY A 158 19.67 15.58 14.16
N LEU A 159 19.15 14.68 13.31
CA LEU A 159 19.95 13.63 12.64
C LEU A 159 20.79 14.19 11.47
N HIS A 160 20.63 15.47 11.11
CA HIS A 160 21.26 16.12 9.97
C HIS A 160 21.18 15.31 8.67
N PRO A 161 19.95 14.99 8.21
CA PRO A 161 19.72 14.07 7.12
C PRO A 161 20.24 14.63 5.80
N ALA A 162 21.14 13.89 5.14
CA ALA A 162 21.45 14.14 3.75
C ALA A 162 20.39 13.45 2.86
N CYS A 163 19.96 14.13 1.79
CA CYS A 163 19.28 13.47 0.68
C CYS A 163 20.32 13.30 -0.43
N THR A 164 20.64 12.06 -0.79
CA THR A 164 21.59 11.76 -1.86
C THR A 164 20.98 10.80 -2.85
N SER A 165 21.65 10.63 -3.98
CA SER A 165 21.28 9.56 -4.88
C SER A 165 21.40 8.21 -4.15
N THR A 166 20.34 7.43 -4.23
CA THR A 166 20.38 6.12 -4.90
C THR A 166 21.71 5.40 -4.93
N HIS A 167 22.68 5.93 -5.68
CA HIS A 167 23.92 5.24 -5.96
C HIS A 167 25.01 5.52 -4.92
N GLU A 168 25.01 6.72 -4.36
CA GLU A 168 25.87 7.16 -3.26
C GLU A 168 25.52 6.49 -1.92
N VAL A 169 24.23 6.25 -1.65
CA VAL A 169 23.73 5.56 -0.43
C VAL A 169 24.45 4.20 -0.19
N LEU A 170 25.11 3.64 -1.21
CA LEU A 170 25.54 2.23 -1.30
C LEU A 170 26.92 2.04 -1.89
N HIS A 171 27.36 3.07 -2.60
CA HIS A 171 28.43 2.99 -3.57
C HIS A 171 28.16 2.03 -4.75
N VAL A 172 27.01 2.06 -5.44
CA VAL A 172 26.94 1.49 -6.83
C VAL A 172 27.52 2.48 -7.84
N PRO A 173 27.96 2.02 -9.01
CA PRO A 173 27.95 2.86 -10.21
C PRO A 173 26.50 3.30 -10.53
N PRO A 174 26.27 4.51 -11.07
CA PRO A 174 24.94 4.93 -11.51
C PRO A 174 24.42 4.12 -12.71
N GLU A 175 25.33 3.55 -13.52
CA GLU A 175 25.00 2.68 -14.64
C GLU A 175 24.97 1.21 -14.21
N LEU A 176 23.87 0.52 -14.53
CA LEU A 176 23.76 -0.93 -14.33
C LEU A 176 24.59 -1.68 -15.36
N ARG A 177 25.35 -2.69 -14.94
CA ARG A 177 25.95 -3.66 -15.86
C ARG A 177 24.84 -4.50 -16.50
N GLY A 178 25.04 -5.01 -17.72
CA GLY A 178 24.02 -5.81 -18.42
C GLY A 178 23.47 -7.00 -17.62
N ILE A 179 24.28 -7.63 -16.75
CA ILE A 179 23.79 -8.69 -15.83
C ILE A 179 22.90 -8.16 -14.69
N GLU A 180 23.18 -6.94 -14.20
CA GLU A 180 22.40 -6.24 -13.19
C GLU A 180 21.07 -5.76 -13.81
N GLU A 181 21.09 -5.27 -15.05
CA GLU A 181 19.90 -4.91 -15.83
C GLU A 181 18.99 -6.12 -16.14
N ILE A 182 19.55 -7.26 -16.55
CA ILE A 182 18.79 -8.51 -16.76
C ILE A 182 18.14 -8.97 -15.46
N ARG A 183 18.90 -9.02 -14.35
CA ARG A 183 18.35 -9.37 -13.02
C ARG A 183 17.26 -8.39 -12.61
N PHE A 184 17.44 -7.09 -12.86
CA PHE A 184 16.43 -6.09 -12.54
C PHE A 184 15.12 -6.33 -13.32
N LYS A 185 15.17 -6.46 -14.65
CA LYS A 185 13.98 -6.74 -15.48
C LYS A 185 13.28 -8.03 -15.07
N PHE A 186 14.06 -9.06 -14.73
CA PHE A 186 13.52 -10.32 -14.23
C PHE A 186 12.80 -10.15 -12.88
N MET A 187 13.35 -9.37 -11.95
CA MET A 187 12.70 -9.06 -10.67
C MET A 187 11.44 -8.19 -10.82
N GLN A 188 11.40 -7.26 -11.79
CA GLN A 188 10.17 -6.53 -12.13
C GLN A 188 9.05 -7.52 -12.51
N VAL A 189 9.33 -8.51 -13.35
CA VAL A 189 8.36 -9.53 -13.77
C VAL A 189 7.92 -10.42 -12.61
N LEU A 190 8.86 -10.88 -11.77
CA LEU A 190 8.51 -11.67 -10.58
C LEU A 190 7.61 -10.89 -9.63
N ILE A 191 7.90 -9.62 -9.37
CA ILE A 191 7.12 -8.82 -8.44
C ILE A 191 5.80 -8.37 -9.06
N ALA A 192 5.72 -8.06 -10.36
CA ALA A 192 4.43 -7.87 -11.02
C ALA A 192 3.55 -9.13 -10.93
N SER A 193 4.14 -10.32 -11.06
CA SER A 193 3.46 -11.60 -10.84
C SER A 193 3.01 -11.78 -9.38
N SER A 194 3.89 -11.48 -8.41
CA SER A 194 3.55 -11.53 -6.99
C SER A 194 2.43 -10.54 -6.63
N MET A 195 2.52 -9.28 -7.07
CA MET A 195 1.51 -8.23 -6.89
C MET A 195 0.15 -8.70 -7.44
N ARG A 196 0.14 -9.31 -8.64
CA ARG A 196 -1.07 -9.91 -9.22
C ARG A 196 -1.62 -11.09 -8.38
N THR A 197 -0.79 -11.92 -7.78
CA THR A 197 -1.27 -13.01 -6.89
C THR A 197 -1.65 -12.53 -5.48
N LEU A 198 -1.26 -11.32 -5.06
CA LEU A 198 -1.78 -10.72 -3.82
C LEU A 198 -3.30 -10.50 -3.87
N TYR A 199 -3.89 -10.45 -5.06
CA TYR A 199 -5.31 -10.26 -5.29
C TYR A 199 -6.20 -11.37 -4.70
N ASN A 200 -5.66 -12.58 -4.48
CA ASN A 200 -6.34 -13.66 -3.74
C ASN A 200 -6.53 -13.34 -2.24
N SER A 201 -6.18 -12.14 -1.81
CA SER A 201 -6.31 -11.64 -0.43
C SER A 201 -6.87 -10.22 -0.49
N ILE A 202 -8.14 -10.16 -0.85
CA ILE A 202 -9.02 -8.98 -0.88
C ILE A 202 -8.79 -8.07 0.33
N GLY A 203 -8.79 -6.76 0.06
CA GLY A 203 -8.68 -5.73 1.08
C GLY A 203 -7.30 -5.58 1.74
N LEU A 204 -6.27 -6.35 1.38
CA LEU A 204 -4.92 -6.13 1.96
C LEU A 204 -4.37 -4.75 1.62
N GLY A 205 -4.61 -4.24 0.41
CA GLY A 205 -4.16 -2.91 0.01
C GLY A 205 -4.72 -1.82 0.91
N ILE A 206 -6.05 -1.80 1.08
CA ILE A 206 -6.71 -0.75 1.83
C ILE A 206 -6.62 -0.93 3.36
N ASN A 207 -6.79 -2.16 3.89
CA ASN A 207 -6.72 -2.38 5.33
C ASN A 207 -5.29 -2.17 5.87
N ALA A 208 -4.25 -2.34 5.05
CA ALA A 208 -2.87 -1.98 5.41
C ALA A 208 -2.59 -0.47 5.40
N VAL A 209 -3.42 0.33 4.72
CA VAL A 209 -3.24 1.78 4.58
C VAL A 209 -4.18 2.57 5.52
N LEU A 210 -5.35 2.02 5.83
CA LEU A 210 -6.31 2.57 6.79
C LEU A 210 -6.06 2.18 8.25
N SER A 211 -5.28 1.12 8.50
CA SER A 211 -4.85 0.79 9.86
C SER A 211 -3.63 1.60 10.28
N ASP A 212 -3.59 1.95 11.55
CA ASP A 212 -2.41 2.40 12.29
C ASP A 212 -1.27 1.37 12.32
N LYS A 213 -1.56 0.10 11.98
CA LYS A 213 -0.63 -1.03 12.07
C LYS A 213 -0.55 -1.79 10.76
N VAL A 214 0.66 -2.24 10.43
CA VAL A 214 0.86 -3.17 9.32
C VAL A 214 0.37 -4.55 9.74
N SER A 215 -0.48 -5.17 8.92
CA SER A 215 -0.89 -6.55 9.16
C SER A 215 0.28 -7.53 8.97
N ASP A 216 0.33 -8.59 9.79
CA ASP A 216 1.32 -9.66 9.74
C ASP A 216 1.51 -10.25 8.34
N ASN A 217 0.42 -10.30 7.55
CA ASN A 217 0.42 -10.72 6.15
C ASN A 217 1.25 -9.79 5.25
N VAL A 218 1.15 -8.47 5.44
CA VAL A 218 1.96 -7.49 4.70
C VAL A 218 3.40 -7.55 5.17
N VAL A 219 3.68 -7.59 6.47
CA VAL A 219 5.06 -7.76 7.00
C VAL A 219 5.72 -9.00 6.40
N THR A 220 5.05 -10.15 6.46
CA THR A 220 5.51 -11.42 5.89
C THR A 220 5.79 -11.33 4.39
N ARG A 221 4.92 -10.63 3.63
CA ARG A 221 5.09 -10.47 2.18
C ARG A 221 6.22 -9.53 1.81
N LEU A 222 6.36 -8.40 2.51
CA LEU A 222 7.49 -7.50 2.34
C LEU A 222 8.81 -8.24 2.61
N ARG A 223 8.87 -9.04 3.68
CA ARG A 223 10.01 -9.93 3.96
C ARG A 223 10.33 -10.86 2.81
N VAL A 224 9.35 -11.62 2.31
CA VAL A 224 9.55 -12.55 1.19
C VAL A 224 10.05 -11.83 -0.07
N ILE A 225 9.58 -10.61 -0.33
CA ILE A 225 10.10 -9.76 -1.42
C ILE A 225 11.58 -9.44 -1.16
N VAL A 226 11.94 -8.94 0.02
CA VAL A 226 13.35 -8.60 0.33
C VAL A 226 14.26 -9.83 0.34
N ASP A 227 13.81 -10.98 0.86
CA ASP A 227 14.55 -12.25 0.85
C ASP A 227 14.78 -12.73 -0.59
N THR A 228 13.76 -12.64 -1.45
CA THR A 228 13.87 -12.96 -2.90
C THR A 228 14.83 -12.02 -3.62
N LEU A 229 14.82 -10.73 -3.27
CA LEU A 229 15.65 -9.71 -3.91
C LEU A 229 17.11 -9.77 -3.43
N SER A 230 17.34 -10.01 -2.14
CA SER A 230 18.66 -10.09 -1.50
C SER A 230 19.36 -11.42 -1.66
N GLY A 231 18.60 -12.51 -1.82
CA GLY A 231 19.14 -13.85 -2.02
C GLY A 231 19.94 -14.05 -3.32
N PRO A 232 20.66 -15.17 -3.43
CA PRO A 232 21.20 -15.62 -4.70
C PRO A 232 20.06 -15.99 -5.67
N LEU A 233 20.24 -15.74 -6.97
CA LEU A 233 19.33 -16.18 -8.05
C LEU A 233 19.38 -17.71 -8.30
N VAL A 234 19.53 -18.50 -7.25
CA VAL A 234 19.48 -19.96 -7.31
C VAL A 234 18.07 -20.36 -6.91
N PHE A 235 17.26 -20.78 -7.89
CA PHE A 235 15.96 -21.40 -7.65
C PHE A 235 16.14 -22.75 -6.97
N SER A 236 16.39 -22.73 -5.67
CA SER A 236 16.28 -23.92 -4.85
C SER A 236 14.80 -24.31 -4.79
N ASN A 237 14.51 -25.60 -5.04
CA ASN A 237 13.18 -26.18 -4.82
C ASN A 237 12.68 -25.98 -3.36
N SER A 238 13.57 -25.61 -2.43
CA SER A 238 13.27 -25.30 -1.03
C SER A 238 12.74 -23.89 -0.77
N ILE A 239 12.71 -22.97 -1.75
CA ILE A 239 12.11 -21.62 -1.55
C ILE A 239 10.59 -21.74 -1.28
N ALA A 240 9.96 -22.84 -1.69
CA ALA A 240 8.54 -23.12 -1.50
C ALA A 240 8.10 -23.33 -0.03
N SER A 241 9.03 -23.36 0.94
CA SER A 241 8.71 -23.49 2.37
C SER A 241 9.58 -22.60 3.26
N VAL A 242 9.41 -21.28 3.15
CA VAL A 242 9.65 -20.43 4.33
C VAL A 242 8.62 -20.86 5.38
N ASP A 243 9.07 -21.45 6.48
CA ASP A 243 8.18 -21.95 7.53
C ASP A 243 7.50 -20.77 8.22
N GLN A 244 6.28 -20.45 7.77
CA GLN A 244 5.51 -19.29 8.22
C GLN A 244 5.25 -19.31 9.74
N LYS A 245 5.38 -20.47 10.40
CA LYS A 245 5.07 -20.66 11.82
C LYS A 245 6.05 -20.02 12.80
N SER A 246 7.19 -19.50 12.35
CA SER A 246 8.19 -18.84 13.20
C SER A 246 8.61 -17.45 12.75
N LEU A 247 7.84 -16.80 11.86
CA LEU A 247 8.12 -15.43 11.47
C LEU A 247 7.66 -14.47 12.57
N ASP A 248 8.62 -13.76 13.17
CA ASP A 248 8.37 -12.63 14.05
C ASP A 248 7.55 -11.57 13.27
N THR A 249 6.35 -11.26 13.76
CA THR A 249 5.43 -10.30 13.16
C THR A 249 5.73 -8.85 13.57
N SER A 250 6.81 -8.64 14.34
CA SER A 250 7.43 -7.33 14.52
C SER A 250 7.54 -6.58 13.17
N PRO A 251 7.17 -5.29 13.12
CA PRO A 251 7.38 -4.46 11.94
C PRO A 251 8.87 -4.28 11.63
N PHE A 252 9.75 -4.50 12.61
CA PHE A 252 11.20 -4.54 12.44
C PHE A 252 11.68 -5.97 12.22
N GLN A 253 12.36 -6.22 11.10
CA GLN A 253 12.88 -7.54 10.76
C GLN A 253 14.31 -7.47 10.22
N TRP A 254 15.25 -8.14 10.89
CA TRP A 254 16.62 -8.28 10.42
C TRP A 254 16.72 -9.41 9.40
N VAL A 255 16.96 -9.06 8.13
CA VAL A 255 17.15 -10.00 7.01
C VAL A 255 18.58 -10.54 7.00
N VAL A 256 19.55 -9.62 7.09
CA VAL A 256 20.95 -9.96 7.30
C VAL A 256 21.30 -9.42 8.67
N LYS A 257 21.61 -10.34 9.60
CA LYS A 257 21.93 -10.03 10.99
C LYS A 257 22.96 -8.89 11.06
N ASP A 258 22.63 -7.85 11.81
CA ASP A 258 23.45 -6.67 12.08
C ASP A 258 23.89 -5.88 10.81
N VAL A 259 23.22 -6.06 9.66
CA VAL A 259 23.58 -5.40 8.38
C VAL A 259 22.39 -4.85 7.61
N LEU A 260 21.28 -5.61 7.51
CA LEU A 260 20.08 -5.23 6.76
C LEU A 260 18.81 -5.44 7.59
N CYS A 261 18.14 -4.33 7.91
CA CYS A 261 16.85 -4.30 8.58
C CYS A 261 15.71 -3.93 7.60
N ILE A 262 14.52 -4.47 7.80
CA ILE A 262 13.28 -3.98 7.20
C ILE A 262 12.48 -3.30 8.31
N LEU A 263 11.92 -2.12 8.02
CA LEU A 263 10.84 -1.54 8.80
C LEU A 263 9.58 -1.50 7.93
N ALA A 264 8.61 -2.36 8.23
CA ALA A 264 7.30 -2.32 7.60
C ALA A 264 6.42 -1.22 8.23
N VAL A 265 5.84 -0.34 7.42
CA VAL A 265 4.92 0.73 7.84
C VAL A 265 3.64 0.78 6.98
N PRO A 266 2.51 1.32 7.49
CA PRO A 266 1.26 1.39 6.73
C PRO A 266 1.39 2.24 5.45
N ARG A 267 2.11 3.36 5.58
CA ARG A 267 2.16 4.46 4.61
C ARG A 267 3.54 5.12 4.58
N LEU A 268 3.93 5.58 3.39
CA LEU A 268 5.18 6.30 3.08
C LEU A 268 4.98 7.34 1.95
N ASP A 269 3.73 7.66 1.65
CA ASP A 269 3.32 8.59 0.59
C ASP A 269 3.39 10.07 1.00
N GLU A 270 3.69 10.34 2.28
CA GLU A 270 3.85 11.68 2.85
C GLU A 270 5.23 11.80 3.54
N ASP A 271 5.98 12.88 3.25
CA ASP A 271 7.35 13.07 3.76
C ASP A 271 7.45 12.97 5.29
N LEU A 272 6.47 13.51 6.03
CA LEU A 272 6.44 13.44 7.50
C LEU A 272 6.36 11.99 8.03
N LEU A 273 5.70 11.08 7.31
CA LEU A 273 5.65 9.66 7.67
C LEU A 273 7.00 8.99 7.42
N VAL A 274 7.69 9.36 6.34
CA VAL A 274 9.05 8.91 6.06
C VAL A 274 9.98 9.35 7.20
N GLN A 275 9.94 10.63 7.60
CA GLN A 275 10.70 11.16 8.73
C GLN A 275 10.41 10.41 10.04
N ALA A 276 9.15 10.18 10.36
CA ALA A 276 8.76 9.43 11.55
C ALA A 276 9.26 7.98 11.54
N ALA A 277 9.13 7.29 10.41
CA ALA A 277 9.63 5.93 10.26
C ALA A 277 11.16 5.85 10.42
N ILE A 278 11.89 6.88 9.96
CA ILE A 278 13.35 6.99 10.16
C ILE A 278 13.71 7.16 11.63
N VAL A 279 13.00 8.03 12.35
CA VAL A 279 13.22 8.21 13.80
C VAL A 279 12.93 6.92 14.58
N HIS A 280 11.83 6.23 14.26
CA HIS A 280 11.50 4.94 14.87
C HIS A 280 12.52 3.84 14.53
N LEU A 281 13.02 3.81 13.29
CA LEU A 281 14.12 2.93 12.89
C LEU A 281 15.39 3.19 13.70
N MET A 282 15.72 4.46 13.94
CA MET A 282 16.89 4.83 14.73
C MET A 282 16.75 4.38 16.18
N GLN A 283 15.62 4.70 16.81
CA GLN A 283 15.30 4.24 18.17
C GLN A 283 15.35 2.70 18.28
N HIS A 284 14.83 1.97 17.28
CA HIS A 284 14.90 0.50 17.27
C HIS A 284 16.35 0.00 17.17
N ILE A 285 17.14 0.57 16.26
CA ILE A 285 18.56 0.20 16.06
C ILE A 285 19.37 0.49 17.32
N GLU A 286 19.19 1.65 17.95
CA GLU A 286 19.85 1.98 19.22
C GLU A 286 19.49 0.99 20.31
N ASN A 287 18.19 0.70 20.50
CA ASN A 287 17.71 -0.27 21.49
C ASN A 287 18.24 -1.70 21.21
N HIS A 288 18.32 -2.10 19.94
CA HIS A 288 18.85 -3.40 19.53
C HIS A 288 20.35 -3.55 19.84
N PHE A 289 21.11 -2.46 19.72
CA PHE A 289 22.55 -2.40 19.95
C PHE A 289 22.97 -1.79 21.30
N GLN A 290 22.06 -1.74 22.29
CA GLN A 290 22.41 -1.39 23.68
C GLN A 290 23.36 -2.40 24.36
N ILE A 291 23.65 -3.52 23.70
CA ILE A 291 24.62 -4.53 24.11
C ILE A 291 25.88 -4.36 23.24
N GLU A 292 27.04 -4.19 23.89
CA GLU A 292 28.27 -3.64 23.32
C GLU A 292 28.89 -4.42 22.12
N VAL A 293 29.89 -3.80 21.48
CA VAL A 293 30.80 -4.34 20.43
C VAL A 293 30.33 -4.22 18.98
N HIS A 294 29.91 -3.01 18.57
CA HIS A 294 30.10 -2.57 17.18
C HIS A 294 31.29 -1.62 17.07
N ALA A 295 32.15 -1.87 16.09
CA ALA A 295 33.25 -0.97 15.78
C ALA A 295 32.72 0.36 15.25
N VAL A 296 33.42 1.45 15.52
CA VAL A 296 33.05 2.73 14.92
C VAL A 296 33.23 2.66 13.41
N GLY A 297 32.29 3.26 12.67
CA GLY A 297 32.24 3.18 11.22
C GLY A 297 31.54 1.92 10.69
N THR A 298 30.93 1.10 11.56
CA THR A 298 29.98 0.08 11.11
C THR A 298 28.85 0.74 10.32
N MET A 299 28.49 0.09 9.21
CA MET A 299 27.56 0.60 8.21
C MET A 299 26.33 -0.32 8.17
N PHE A 300 25.20 0.22 8.60
CA PHE A 300 23.91 -0.45 8.56
C PHE A 300 23.08 0.10 7.40
N HIS A 301 22.21 -0.75 6.86
CA HIS A 301 21.26 -0.37 5.84
C HIS A 301 19.87 -0.85 6.26
N ALA A 302 18.86 -0.08 5.89
CA ALA A 302 17.48 -0.43 6.15
C ALA A 302 16.60 -0.15 4.93
N ALA A 303 15.60 -0.99 4.73
CA ALA A 303 14.50 -0.74 3.81
C ALA A 303 13.25 -0.41 4.65
N ILE A 304 12.81 0.84 4.63
CA ILE A 304 11.51 1.22 5.19
C ILE A 304 10.49 0.99 4.08
N MET A 305 9.50 0.14 4.31
CA MET A 305 8.61 -0.36 3.26
C MET A 305 7.13 -0.26 3.67
N SER A 306 6.32 0.27 2.76
CA SER A 306 4.88 0.04 2.72
C SER A 306 4.56 -0.93 1.57
N LEU A 307 3.29 -1.28 1.36
CA LEU A 307 2.91 -2.14 0.25
C LEU A 307 3.23 -1.53 -1.14
N TYR A 308 3.27 -0.19 -1.24
CA TYR A 308 3.38 0.53 -2.51
C TYR A 308 4.68 1.34 -2.68
N HIS A 309 5.39 1.64 -1.58
CA HIS A 309 6.58 2.50 -1.58
C HIS A 309 7.70 1.90 -0.73
N VAL A 310 8.95 2.17 -1.10
CA VAL A 310 10.14 1.84 -0.32
C VAL A 310 11.07 3.05 -0.22
N SER A 311 11.52 3.36 0.99
CA SER A 311 12.62 4.28 1.27
C SER A 311 13.82 3.47 1.74
N ILE A 312 15.00 3.78 1.21
CA ILE A 312 16.23 3.08 1.58
C ILE A 312 17.12 4.02 2.38
N VAL A 313 17.49 3.56 3.57
CA VAL A 313 18.18 4.34 4.57
C VAL A 313 19.54 3.72 4.84
N ARG A 314 20.58 4.55 4.80
CA ARG A 314 21.93 4.18 5.24
C ARG A 314 22.28 4.88 6.53
N LEU A 315 22.89 4.14 7.45
CA LEU A 315 23.23 4.57 8.80
C LEU A 315 24.68 4.22 9.10
N LYS A 316 25.45 5.19 9.59
CA LYS A 316 26.87 5.01 9.97
C LYS A 316 27.08 5.36 11.43
N THR A 317 27.72 4.48 12.21
CA THR A 317 28.15 4.84 13.58
C THR A 317 29.37 5.77 13.55
N ASN A 318 29.33 6.87 14.30
CA ASN A 318 30.41 7.86 14.40
C ASN A 318 31.19 7.77 15.73
N ASP A 319 32.44 8.26 15.74
CA ASP A 319 33.38 8.10 16.88
C ASP A 319 33.04 8.92 18.12
N LYS A 320 32.42 10.09 17.95
CA LYS A 320 32.49 11.16 18.95
C LYS A 320 31.28 11.25 19.86
N GLU A 321 30.14 10.74 19.39
CA GLU A 321 28.90 10.59 20.16
C GLU A 321 28.31 9.24 19.75
N ARG A 322 28.01 8.36 20.71
CA ARG A 322 27.68 6.93 20.48
C ARG A 322 26.40 6.68 19.65
N HIS A 323 25.74 7.75 19.21
CA HIS A 323 24.38 7.80 18.66
C HIS A 323 24.27 8.70 17.41
N ALA A 324 25.36 9.32 16.94
CA ALA A 324 25.32 10.19 15.77
C ALA A 324 25.38 9.36 14.48
N TYR A 325 24.27 9.28 13.75
CA TYR A 325 24.18 8.59 12.46
C TYR A 325 24.21 9.56 11.28
N ASN A 326 25.18 9.39 10.37
CA ASN A 326 25.10 10.06 9.08
C ASN A 326 24.03 9.37 8.24
N PHE A 327 22.89 10.04 8.10
CA PHE A 327 21.73 9.54 7.38
C PHE A 327 21.77 9.93 5.91
N PHE A 328 21.36 9.01 5.05
CA PHE A 328 21.07 9.28 3.64
C PHE A 328 19.67 8.76 3.30
N SER A 329 18.72 9.67 3.03
CA SER A 329 17.45 9.33 2.38
C SER A 329 17.66 9.30 0.89
N SER A 330 16.92 8.42 0.23
CA SER A 330 16.47 8.70 -1.12
C SER A 330 15.01 8.27 -1.22
N THR A 331 14.12 9.21 -1.57
CA THR A 331 12.71 8.90 -1.92
C THR A 331 12.56 8.26 -3.30
N THR A 332 13.69 7.89 -3.92
CA THR A 332 13.82 6.77 -4.87
C THR A 332 15.22 6.13 -4.72
N SER A 333 15.29 4.80 -4.49
CA SER A 333 16.45 3.91 -4.76
C SER A 333 17.73 4.00 -3.86
N SER A 334 18.74 3.09 -3.73
CA SER A 334 18.96 1.65 -4.09
C SER A 334 19.75 0.81 -3.03
N LEU A 335 20.37 -0.37 -3.33
CA LEU A 335 21.53 -1.11 -2.67
C LEU A 335 22.04 -2.25 -3.58
N ARG A 336 23.36 -2.39 -3.72
CA ARG A 336 24.08 -2.87 -4.92
C ARG A 336 23.34 -3.63 -6.03
N ILE A 337 22.64 -4.73 -5.73
CA ILE A 337 21.82 -5.46 -6.74
C ILE A 337 20.41 -5.72 -6.21
N ALA A 338 20.32 -6.26 -4.99
CA ALA A 338 19.06 -6.54 -4.30
C ALA A 338 18.14 -5.32 -4.21
N ALA A 339 18.72 -4.19 -3.86
CA ALA A 339 18.00 -2.95 -3.75
C ALA A 339 18.30 -1.99 -4.90
N SER A 340 19.12 -2.33 -5.92
CA SER A 340 18.95 -1.80 -7.28
C SER A 340 17.66 -2.34 -7.92
N ALA A 341 17.25 -3.56 -7.54
CA ALA A 341 15.90 -4.02 -7.81
C ALA A 341 14.86 -3.28 -6.96
N MET A 342 14.93 -3.28 -5.62
CA MET A 342 13.95 -2.53 -4.76
C MET A 342 13.80 -1.06 -5.14
N ALA A 343 14.92 -0.42 -5.48
CA ALA A 343 14.99 0.88 -6.10
C ALA A 343 14.09 1.12 -7.31
N ASN A 344 14.40 0.41 -8.38
CA ASN A 344 13.84 0.69 -9.67
C ASN A 344 12.47 -0.03 -9.80
N LEU A 345 12.10 -0.86 -8.82
CA LEU A 345 10.71 -1.25 -8.53
C LEU A 345 9.88 -0.07 -8.02
N CYS A 346 10.48 0.82 -7.20
CA CYS A 346 9.83 2.08 -6.83
C CYS A 346 9.56 2.92 -8.09
N ASP A 347 10.51 3.00 -9.03
CA ASP A 347 10.27 3.63 -10.33
C ASP A 347 9.16 2.95 -11.15
N VAL A 348 8.96 1.62 -11.07
CA VAL A 348 7.82 0.94 -11.72
C VAL A 348 6.49 1.32 -11.06
N CYS A 349 6.43 1.32 -9.73
CA CYS A 349 5.24 1.71 -8.97
C CYS A 349 4.88 3.20 -9.17
N ILE A 350 5.88 4.08 -9.30
CA ILE A 350 5.69 5.53 -9.49
C ILE A 350 5.39 5.86 -10.97
N SER A 351 6.07 5.21 -11.92
CA SER A 351 5.91 5.50 -13.36
C SER A 351 4.59 5.00 -13.96
N PHE A 352 3.91 4.02 -13.33
CA PHE A 352 2.68 3.41 -13.85
C PHE A 352 1.68 3.02 -12.73
N PRO A 353 0.71 3.88 -12.37
CA PRO A 353 0.66 5.32 -12.63
C PRO A 353 0.29 6.14 -11.37
N PHE A 354 1.25 6.81 -10.73
CA PHE A 354 0.94 8.00 -9.91
C PHE A 354 0.84 9.28 -10.76
N ARG A 355 1.27 9.23 -12.02
CA ARG A 355 1.16 10.32 -13.01
C ARG A 355 -0.27 10.76 -13.34
N THR A 356 -1.31 10.04 -12.90
CA THR A 356 -2.72 10.43 -13.07
C THR A 356 -3.28 11.26 -11.90
N LEU A 357 -2.46 11.64 -10.91
CA LEU A 357 -2.87 12.42 -9.73
C LEU A 357 -2.36 13.88 -9.69
N PHE A 358 -1.36 14.26 -10.51
CA PHE A 358 -0.86 15.65 -10.55
C PHE A 358 -0.50 16.12 -11.96
N ALA A 359 -1.52 16.45 -12.75
CA ALA A 359 -1.35 17.13 -14.05
C ALA A 359 -2.48 18.15 -14.27
N GLY A 360 -2.40 19.35 -13.66
CA GLY A 360 -3.57 20.23 -13.70
C GLY A 360 -3.52 21.65 -13.13
N THR A 361 -2.39 22.36 -13.00
CA THR A 361 -2.45 23.83 -12.89
C THR A 361 -1.42 24.53 -13.75
N GLY A 362 -1.90 25.36 -14.68
CA GLY A 362 -1.06 26.24 -15.48
C GLY A 362 -1.77 27.56 -15.77
N ARG A 363 -1.21 28.68 -15.28
CA ARG A 363 -1.40 30.02 -15.86
C ARG A 363 -0.35 31.04 -15.39
N LYS A 364 0.57 31.35 -16.30
CA LYS A 364 1.14 32.68 -16.61
C LYS A 364 1.69 33.57 -15.47
N THR A 365 3.02 33.63 -15.41
CA THR A 365 3.79 34.89 -15.55
C THR A 365 5.07 34.61 -16.34
N GLN A 366 5.74 35.67 -16.82
CA GLN A 366 6.62 35.59 -17.99
C GLN A 366 8.02 36.18 -17.69
N ASN A 367 9.05 35.58 -18.32
CA ASN A 367 10.46 35.98 -18.32
C ASN A 367 11.22 35.89 -16.98
N TRP A 368 12.16 34.95 -16.88
CA TRP A 368 13.62 35.20 -16.85
C TRP A 368 14.36 33.88 -17.18
N LEU A 369 15.38 33.96 -18.03
CA LEU A 369 16.20 32.81 -18.45
C LEU A 369 17.50 32.77 -17.63
N ASN A 370 17.76 31.67 -16.91
CA ASN A 370 18.99 30.86 -16.95
C ASN A 370 19.11 29.94 -15.72
N HIS A 371 19.66 28.75 -15.94
CA HIS A 371 19.99 27.72 -14.95
C HIS A 371 18.87 27.24 -14.00
N LEU A 372 18.16 26.17 -14.41
CA LEU A 372 18.10 24.93 -13.61
C LEU A 372 17.57 23.78 -14.49
N CYS A 373 18.29 22.66 -14.56
CA CYS A 373 17.81 21.46 -15.23
C CYS A 373 17.05 20.59 -14.22
N LEU A 374 15.74 20.87 -14.07
CA LEU A 374 14.84 20.10 -13.21
C LEU A 374 14.14 19.02 -14.04
N ILE A 375 14.69 17.81 -14.03
CA ILE A 375 13.95 16.62 -14.45
C ILE A 375 13.15 16.14 -13.24
N LYS A 376 11.91 16.63 -13.12
CA LYS A 376 10.85 15.90 -12.43
C LYS A 376 10.17 14.98 -13.47
N LEU A 377 10.02 13.70 -13.14
CA LEU A 377 9.10 12.80 -13.83
C LEU A 377 7.66 13.05 -13.31
#